data_AF-A0A9N9X8M1-F1
#
_entry.id   AF-A0A9N9X8M1-F1
#
_cell.length_a   1.000
_cell.length_b   1.000
_cell.length_c   1.000
_cell.angle_alpha   90.00
_cell.angle_beta   90.00
_cell.angle_gamma   90.00
#
_symmetry.space_group_name_H-M   'P 1'
#
loop_
_entity.id
_entity.type
_entity.pdbx_description
1 polymer ?
#
loop_
_entity_poly.entity_id
_entity_poly.type
_entity_poly.pdbx_seq_one_letter_code
_entity_poly.pdbx_strand_id
1 'polypeptide(L)'
;VQEYKVEVKKRAESLALKRFPETIVKLNSILETSRFKNRIFNVHQDLNIPIPDPIILNSHSEQPVAKKAKLDPSLNQDGTKVMILLTGLVSTNKNIVELIEQVKPHIRKIVEDSNLIKMCISFMIPKI
;
A
#
# COMPACT_ATOMS: atom_id res chain seq x y z
N VAL A 1 2.49 -6.45 -41.99
CA VAL A 1 1.25 -6.18 -41.18
C VAL A 1 0.39 -7.43 -40.99
N GLN A 2 0.11 -8.21 -42.04
CA GLN A 2 -0.71 -9.43 -41.89
C GLN A 2 -0.02 -10.52 -41.06
N GLU A 3 1.29 -10.74 -41.23
CA GLU A 3 2.06 -11.68 -40.41
C GLU A 3 1.98 -11.35 -38.91
N TYR A 4 2.09 -10.07 -38.55
CA TYR A 4 1.95 -9.61 -37.17
C TYR A 4 0.55 -9.91 -36.59
N LYS A 5 -0.52 -9.77 -37.39
CA LYS A 5 -1.88 -10.13 -36.95
C LYS A 5 -2.01 -11.62 -36.68
N VAL A 6 -1.43 -12.45 -37.54
CA VAL A 6 -1.43 -13.92 -37.38
C VAL A 6 -0.62 -14.33 -36.15
N GLU A 7 0.52 -13.69 -35.93
CA GLU A 7 1.36 -13.92 -34.74
C GLU A 7 0.63 -13.54 -33.45
N VAL A 8 -0.03 -12.38 -33.41
CA VAL A 8 -0.84 -11.93 -32.26
C VAL A 8 -1.97 -12.89 -31.98
N LYS A 9 -2.67 -13.37 -33.02
CA LYS A 9 -3.76 -14.34 -32.87
C LYS A 9 -3.25 -15.67 -32.30
N LYS A 10 -2.15 -16.19 -32.83
CA LYS A 10 -1.51 -17.43 -32.34
C LYS A 10 -1.06 -17.30 -30.88
N ARG A 11 -0.48 -16.15 -30.51
CA ARG A 11 -0.10 -15.85 -29.12
C ARG A 11 -1.32 -15.78 -28.21
N ALA A 12 -2.40 -15.12 -28.63
CA ALA A 12 -3.63 -14.99 -27.86
C ALA A 12 -4.31 -16.35 -27.65
N GLU A 13 -4.36 -17.20 -28.66
CA GLU A 13 -4.89 -18.58 -28.56
C GLU A 13 -4.06 -19.42 -27.57
N SER A 14 -2.73 -19.37 -27.68
CA SER A 14 -1.85 -20.07 -26.73
C SER A 14 -2.00 -19.54 -25.30
N LEU A 15 -2.25 -18.24 -25.15
CA LEU A 15 -2.42 -17.59 -23.85
C LEU A 15 -3.72 -18.05 -23.18
N ALA A 16 -4.83 -18.03 -23.92
CA ALA A 16 -6.13 -18.44 -23.42
C ALA A 16 -6.18 -19.94 -23.06
N LEU A 17 -5.58 -20.80 -23.90
CA LEU A 17 -5.68 -22.25 -23.74
C LEU A 17 -4.72 -22.83 -22.71
N LYS A 18 -3.52 -22.25 -22.55
CA LYS A 18 -2.47 -22.82 -21.68
C LYS A 18 -2.16 -21.92 -20.50
N ARG A 19 -1.80 -20.67 -20.77
CA ARG A 19 -1.26 -19.77 -19.73
C ARG A 19 -2.28 -19.35 -18.70
N PHE A 20 -3.53 -19.10 -19.09
CA PHE A 20 -4.57 -18.73 -18.13
C PHE A 20 -4.90 -19.86 -17.14
N PRO A 21 -5.21 -21.10 -17.58
CA PRO A 21 -5.39 -22.21 -16.65
C PRO A 21 -4.19 -22.44 -15.73
N GLU A 22 -2.97 -22.44 -16.26
CA GLU A 22 -1.74 -22.60 -15.46
C GLU A 22 -1.57 -21.50 -14.42
N THR A 23 -1.85 -20.25 -14.80
CA THR A 23 -1.73 -19.09 -13.90
C THR A 23 -2.78 -19.13 -12.80
N ILE A 24 -4.02 -19.55 -13.10
CA ILE A 24 -5.09 -19.70 -12.11
C ILE A 24 -4.70 -20.74 -11.05
N VAL A 25 -4.25 -21.93 -11.48
CA VAL A 25 -3.81 -22.98 -10.55
C VAL A 25 -2.64 -22.51 -9.69
N LYS A 26 -1.66 -21.84 -10.31
CA LYS A 26 -0.51 -21.29 -9.58
C LYS A 26 -0.91 -20.25 -8.55
N LEU A 27 -1.82 -19.33 -8.89
CA LEU A 27 -2.31 -18.30 -7.98
C LEU A 27 -3.11 -18.92 -6.83
N ASN A 28 -3.92 -19.95 -7.11
CA ASN A 28 -4.67 -20.65 -6.07
C ASN A 28 -3.72 -21.32 -5.06
N SER A 29 -2.65 -21.97 -5.53
CA SER A 29 -1.61 -22.53 -4.65
C SER A 29 -0.91 -21.46 -3.81
N ILE A 30 -0.66 -20.27 -4.36
CA ILE A 30 -0.10 -19.14 -3.61
C ILE A 30 -1.06 -18.68 -2.51
N LEU A 31 -2.35 -18.54 -2.81
CA LEU A 31 -3.38 -18.18 -1.83
C LEU A 31 -3.52 -19.23 -0.72
N GLU A 32 -3.25 -20.51 -1.02
CA GLU A 32 -3.26 -21.58 -0.04
C GLU A 32 -2.10 -21.51 0.96
N THR A 33 -1.04 -20.76 0.65
CA THR A 33 0.15 -20.62 1.49
C THR A 33 -0.18 -19.89 2.80
N SER A 34 0.39 -20.36 3.92
CA SER A 34 0.14 -19.80 5.26
C SER A 34 0.36 -18.28 5.35
N ARG A 35 1.25 -17.71 4.53
CA ARG A 35 1.51 -16.26 4.50
C ARG A 35 0.28 -15.43 4.09
N PHE A 36 -0.57 -15.96 3.21
CA PHE A 36 -1.82 -15.31 2.76
C PHE A 36 -3.03 -15.67 3.63
N LYS A 37 -2.95 -16.76 4.41
CA LYS A 37 -4.01 -17.22 5.31
C LYS A 37 -3.91 -16.69 6.75
N ASN A 38 -2.79 -16.06 7.12
CA ASN A 38 -2.58 -15.59 8.48
C ASN A 38 -3.59 -14.49 8.88
N ARG A 39 -4.03 -14.53 10.15
CA ARG A 39 -4.91 -13.50 10.75
C ARG A 39 -4.20 -12.14 10.81
N ILE A 40 -5.00 -11.09 10.76
CA ILE A 40 -4.61 -9.66 10.78
C ILE A 40 -3.61 -9.33 11.93
N PHE A 41 -3.73 -10.01 13.06
CA PHE A 41 -2.88 -9.80 14.24
C PHE A 41 -1.38 -10.11 14.01
N ASN A 42 -1.03 -11.00 13.08
CA ASN A 42 0.36 -11.32 12.75
C ASN A 42 1.03 -10.27 11.84
N VAL A 43 0.25 -9.27 11.40
CA VAL A 43 0.72 -8.17 10.56
C VAL A 43 0.96 -6.90 11.40
N HIS A 44 0.87 -6.98 12.73
CA HIS A 44 1.24 -5.86 13.59
C HIS A 44 2.73 -5.56 13.48
N GLN A 45 3.08 -4.27 13.40
CA GLN A 45 4.46 -3.81 13.55
C GLN A 45 4.48 -2.77 14.67
N ASP A 46 5.30 -2.99 15.67
CA ASP A 46 5.46 -2.06 16.78
C ASP A 46 6.07 -0.75 16.26
N LEU A 47 5.39 0.36 16.59
CA LEU A 47 5.80 1.70 16.21
C LEU A 47 6.43 2.38 17.43
N ASN A 48 7.71 2.74 17.31
CA ASN A 48 8.43 3.48 18.35
C ASN A 48 8.23 4.99 18.17
N ILE A 49 6.98 5.44 18.29
CA ILE A 49 6.62 6.85 18.18
C ILE A 49 6.27 7.37 19.58
N PRO A 50 6.94 8.43 20.07
CA PRO A 50 6.64 9.00 21.38
C PRO A 50 5.22 9.59 21.37
N ILE A 51 4.41 9.19 22.35
CA ILE A 51 3.08 9.75 22.58
C ILE A 51 3.25 10.98 23.48
N PRO A 52 2.86 12.19 23.05
CA PRO A 52 2.96 13.38 23.88
C PRO A 52 1.96 13.35 25.03
N ASP A 53 2.37 13.90 26.17
CA ASP A 53 1.49 14.06 27.31
C ASP A 53 0.32 15.00 26.95
N PRO A 54 -0.89 14.73 27.47
CA PRO A 54 -2.05 15.55 27.18
C PRO A 54 -1.83 16.98 27.71
N ILE A 55 -2.05 17.97 26.85
CA ILE A 55 -2.02 19.38 27.24
C ILE A 55 -3.25 19.64 28.11
N ILE A 56 -3.07 19.79 29.41
CA ILE A 56 -4.13 20.20 30.33
C ILE A 56 -4.33 21.71 30.17
N LEU A 57 -5.01 22.13 29.09
CA LEU A 57 -5.48 23.50 28.94
C LEU A 57 -6.81 23.61 29.69
N ASN A 58 -6.77 24.08 30.92
CA ASN A 58 -7.97 24.31 31.72
C ASN A 58 -8.76 25.48 31.14
N SER A 59 -9.60 25.23 30.12
CA SER A 59 -10.44 26.26 29.50
C SER A 59 -11.68 26.62 30.34
N HIS A 60 -11.84 26.03 31.52
CA HIS A 60 -12.96 26.23 32.44
C HIS A 60 -12.50 26.62 33.86
N SER A 61 -11.42 27.40 33.99
CA SER A 61 -11.22 28.16 35.23
C SER A 61 -12.14 29.38 35.22
N GLU A 62 -13.28 29.29 35.90
CA GLU A 62 -14.11 30.43 36.31
C GLU A 62 -13.36 31.33 37.32
N GLN A 63 -12.25 31.93 36.93
CA GLN A 63 -11.58 32.95 37.74
C GLN A 63 -11.21 34.17 36.90
N PRO A 64 -11.54 35.39 37.38
CA PRO A 64 -11.45 36.60 36.60
C PRO A 64 -9.99 36.99 36.37
N VAL A 65 -9.77 37.66 35.23
CA VAL A 65 -8.53 38.31 34.81
C VAL A 65 -7.92 39.10 35.98
N ALA A 66 -6.95 38.50 36.67
CA ALA A 66 -6.17 39.16 37.70
C ALA A 66 -4.75 39.37 37.19
N LYS A 67 -4.50 40.63 36.78
CA LYS A 67 -3.23 41.36 36.72
C LYS A 67 -2.04 40.62 36.10
N LYS A 68 -1.58 41.13 34.95
CA LYS A 68 -0.32 40.77 34.29
C LYS A 68 0.79 40.49 35.30
N ALA A 69 1.06 39.20 35.53
CA ALA A 69 2.22 38.76 36.28
C ALA A 69 3.48 39.15 35.49
N LYS A 70 4.49 39.66 36.19
CA LYS A 70 5.83 39.90 35.63
C LYS A 70 6.27 38.60 34.94
N LEU A 71 6.62 38.71 33.67
CA LEU A 71 7.22 37.63 32.90
C LEU A 71 8.60 37.36 33.50
N ASP A 72 8.67 36.41 34.43
CA ASP A 72 9.92 35.79 34.84
C ASP A 72 10.42 34.96 33.65
N PRO A 73 11.62 35.18 33.11
CA PRO A 73 12.14 34.43 31.96
C PRO A 73 12.41 32.94 32.29
N SER A 74 12.15 32.51 33.54
CA SER A 74 12.27 31.14 34.03
C SER A 74 11.00 30.30 33.85
N LEU A 75 9.85 30.92 33.59
CA LEU A 75 8.66 30.17 33.21
C LEU A 75 8.76 29.88 31.72
N ASN A 76 9.33 28.71 31.40
CA ASN A 76 9.28 28.13 30.07
C ASN A 76 7.83 28.23 29.57
N GLN A 77 7.55 29.22 28.71
CA GLN A 77 6.42 29.12 27.80
C GLN A 77 6.78 27.96 26.88
N ASP A 78 6.51 26.75 27.36
CA ASP A 78 6.55 25.55 26.55
C ASP A 78 5.47 25.75 25.49
N GLY A 79 5.88 26.28 24.33
CA GLY A 79 5.09 26.14 23.12
C GLY A 79 4.80 24.66 22.88
N THR A 80 3.87 24.34 21.97
CA THR A 80 3.60 22.94 21.59
C THR A 80 4.93 22.23 21.33
N LYS A 81 5.28 21.26 22.18
CA LYS A 81 6.54 20.51 22.07
C LYS A 81 6.55 19.80 20.73
N VAL A 82 7.22 20.41 19.74
CA VAL A 82 7.40 19.83 18.41
C VAL A 82 8.38 18.67 18.59
N MET A 83 7.84 17.47 18.81
CA MET A 83 8.65 16.27 18.96
C MET A 83 9.20 15.90 17.59
N ILE A 84 10.49 16.13 17.39
CA ILE A 84 11.26 15.46 16.34
C ILE A 84 11.25 13.96 16.68
N LEU A 85 11.20 13.06 15.69
CA LEU A 85 11.39 11.62 15.91
C LEU A 85 12.84 11.35 16.39
N LEU A 86 13.11 11.63 17.67
CA LEU A 86 14.41 11.46 18.32
C LEU A 86 14.85 9.98 18.31
N THR A 87 13.89 9.06 18.18
CA THR A 87 14.09 7.60 18.18
C THR A 87 14.18 6.96 16.79
N GLY A 88 14.38 7.76 15.74
CA GLY A 88 14.75 7.27 14.40
C GLY A 88 13.60 7.04 13.41
N LEU A 89 13.95 6.48 12.24
CA LEU A 89 13.05 6.23 11.10
C LEU A 89 12.06 5.10 11.42
N VAL A 90 10.79 5.29 11.10
CA VAL A 90 9.77 4.24 11.19
C VAL A 90 9.95 3.28 10.00
N SER A 91 10.34 2.03 10.27
CA SER A 91 10.50 1.02 9.21
C SER A 91 9.16 0.62 8.61
N THR A 92 9.16 0.15 7.36
CA THR A 92 7.99 -0.46 6.72
C THR A 92 7.79 -1.90 7.19
N ASN A 93 6.53 -2.34 7.17
CA ASN A 93 6.17 -3.71 7.57
C ASN A 93 6.74 -4.74 6.58
N LYS A 94 7.80 -5.42 7.02
CA LYS A 94 8.53 -6.40 6.20
C LYS A 94 7.62 -7.52 5.70
N ASN A 95 6.68 -7.98 6.52
CA ASN A 95 5.73 -9.04 6.14
C ASN A 95 4.84 -8.62 4.98
N ILE A 96 4.35 -7.38 5.00
CA ILE A 96 3.53 -6.83 3.90
C ILE A 96 4.40 -6.57 2.66
N VAL A 97 5.61 -6.03 2.84
CA VAL A 97 6.52 -5.72 1.73
C VAL A 97 6.86 -6.99 0.94
N GLU A 98 7.21 -8.09 1.62
CA GLU A 98 7.48 -9.38 0.96
C GLU A 98 6.27 -9.91 0.19
N LEU A 99 5.07 -9.80 0.75
CA LEU A 99 3.83 -10.21 0.07
C LEU A 99 3.58 -9.38 -1.19
N ILE A 100 3.77 -8.06 -1.10
CA ILE A 100 3.60 -7.14 -2.23
C ILE A 100 4.63 -7.43 -3.31
N GLU A 101 5.88 -7.68 -2.95
CA GLU A 101 6.95 -8.05 -3.90
C GLU A 101 6.62 -9.35 -4.65
N GLN A 102 6.01 -10.32 -3.97
CA GLN A 102 5.55 -11.55 -4.61
C GLN A 102 4.39 -11.31 -5.58
N VAL A 103 3.42 -10.45 -5.23
CA VAL A 103 2.20 -10.24 -6.04
C VAL A 103 2.42 -9.29 -7.23
N LYS A 104 3.27 -8.26 -7.08
CA LYS A 104 3.61 -7.27 -8.13
C LYS A 104 3.89 -7.87 -9.53
N PRO A 105 4.78 -8.87 -9.69
CA PRO A 105 5.07 -9.44 -11.01
C PRO A 105 3.88 -10.18 -11.63
N HIS A 106 2.99 -10.73 -10.82
CA HIS A 106 1.77 -11.39 -11.32
C HIS A 106 0.79 -10.37 -11.92
N ILE A 107 0.59 -9.23 -11.25
CA ILE A 107 -0.25 -8.14 -11.77
C ILE A 107 0.30 -7.63 -13.10
N ARG A 108 1.61 -7.37 -13.17
CA ARG A 108 2.25 -6.88 -14.39
C ARG A 108 2.04 -7.81 -15.59
N LYS A 109 2.22 -9.11 -15.39
CA LYS A 109 2.00 -10.13 -16.42
C LYS A 109 0.54 -10.16 -16.89
N ILE A 110 -0.42 -10.13 -15.98
CA ILE A 110 -1.86 -10.14 -16.32
C ILE A 110 -2.26 -8.90 -17.14
N VAL A 111 -1.67 -7.75 -16.85
CA VAL A 111 -1.91 -6.51 -17.62
C VAL A 111 -1.36 -6.62 -19.04
N GLU A 112 -0.13 -7.14 -19.19
CA GLU A 112 0.50 -7.38 -20.50
C GLU A 112 -0.33 -8.38 -21.35
N ASP A 113 -0.73 -9.49 -20.72
CA ASP A 113 -1.55 -10.54 -21.31
C ASP A 113 -2.94 -10.02 -21.73
N SER A 114 -3.59 -9.22 -20.88
CA SER A 114 -4.88 -8.59 -21.19
C SER A 114 -4.77 -7.61 -22.35
N ASN A 115 -3.68 -6.86 -22.45
CA ASN A 115 -3.46 -5.96 -23.57
C ASN A 115 -3.25 -6.72 -24.90
N LEU A 116 -2.57 -7.86 -24.86
CA LEU A 116 -2.41 -8.73 -26.03
C LEU A 116 -3.75 -9.29 -26.52
N ILE A 117 -4.62 -9.73 -25.61
CA ILE A 117 -5.99 -10.16 -25.97
C ILE A 117 -6.81 -9.00 -26.51
N LYS A 118 -6.74 -7.83 -25.87
CA LYS A 118 -7.43 -6.63 -26.34
C LYS A 118 -7.04 -6.29 -27.79
N MET A 119 -5.75 -6.32 -28.10
CA MET A 119 -5.25 -6.11 -29.46
C MET A 119 -5.74 -7.18 -30.42
N CYS A 120 -5.75 -8.46 -30.02
CA CYS A 120 -6.27 -9.56 -30.83
C CYS A 120 -7.75 -9.36 -31.17
N ILE A 121 -8.59 -8.99 -30.20
CA ILE A 121 -10.02 -8.73 -30.41
C ILE A 121 -10.20 -7.55 -31.37
N SER A 122 -9.46 -6.46 -31.20
CA SER A 122 -9.52 -5.31 -32.12
C SER A 122 -9.21 -5.67 -33.57
N PHE A 123 -8.36 -6.68 -33.82
CA PHE A 123 -8.11 -7.16 -35.19
C PHE A 123 -9.24 -8.02 -35.76
N MET A 124 -10.13 -8.56 -34.93
CA MET A 124 -11.28 -9.35 -35.35
C MET A 124 -12.51 -8.50 -35.69
N ILE A 125 -12.53 -7.23 -35.27
CA ILE A 125 -13.62 -6.30 -35.58
C ILE A 125 -13.56 -5.94 -37.08
N PRO A 126 -14.60 -6.24 -37.88
CA PRO A 126 -14.67 -5.83 -39.28
C PRO A 126 -14.73 -4.30 -39.41
N LYS A 127 -14.26 -3.76 -40.54
CA LYS A 127 -14.49 -2.33 -40.85
C LYS A 127 -15.99 -2.09 -41.05
N ILE A 128 -16.49 -0.99 -40.48
CA ILE A 128 -17.84 -0.46 -40.68
C ILE A 128 -17.97 0.04 -42.13
#